data_AF-A0A7V6BYG6-F1
#
_entry.id   AF-A0A7V6BYG6-F1
#
_cell.length_a   1.000
_cell.length_b   1.000
_cell.length_c   1.000
_cell.angle_alpha   90.00
_cell.angle_beta   90.00
_cell.angle_gamma   90.00
#
_symmetry.space_group_name_H-M   'P 1'
#
loop_
_entity.id
_entity.type
_entity.pdbx_description
1 polymer ?
#
loop_
_entity_poly.entity_id
_entity_poly.type
_entity_poly.pdbx_seq_one_letter_code
_entity_poly.pdbx_strand_id
1 'polypeptide(L)'
;MPQLQLPVFAQGMTLINANLGFVREQNSLTYFYGNLPVFTHDVDDVRSFRMITSQFYINGSAKQSEICRAFGVSPISVKRYVKLYRQNGIAGFFEPPRRRGAAVLTPDVLRAAHDLFDEGLETGEVAARLDLLADTLRKALQAGKLHKPLKKTARKPEVSSQRAAKASETP
;
A
#
# COMPACT_ATOMS: atom_id res chain seq x y z
N MET A 1 -7.34 -21.34 -50.23
CA MET A 1 -7.35 -19.87 -50.02
C MET A 1 -8.08 -19.60 -48.71
N PRO A 2 -7.43 -19.13 -47.64
CA PRO A 2 -8.15 -18.75 -46.42
C PRO A 2 -9.03 -17.53 -46.75
N GLN A 3 -10.32 -17.65 -46.44
CA GLN A 3 -11.31 -16.60 -46.71
C GLN A 3 -11.05 -15.41 -45.78
N LEU A 4 -11.01 -14.20 -46.37
CA LEU A 4 -10.90 -12.95 -45.61
C LEU A 4 -12.16 -12.78 -44.76
N GLN A 5 -12.06 -13.07 -43.47
CA GLN A 5 -13.14 -12.73 -42.54
C GLN A 5 -13.16 -11.22 -42.35
N LEU A 6 -14.25 -10.59 -42.79
CA LEU A 6 -14.50 -9.18 -42.52
C LEU A 6 -15.01 -9.06 -41.08
N PRO A 7 -14.36 -8.25 -40.24
CA PRO A 7 -14.82 -8.06 -38.87
C PRO A 7 -16.17 -7.33 -38.88
N VAL A 8 -17.22 -8.03 -38.45
CA VAL A 8 -18.54 -7.46 -38.23
C VAL A 8 -18.59 -7.01 -36.78
N PHE A 9 -18.44 -5.70 -36.55
CA PHE A 9 -18.46 -5.16 -35.20
C PHE A 9 -19.88 -4.87 -34.75
N ALA A 10 -20.24 -5.35 -33.56
CA ALA A 10 -21.53 -5.05 -32.95
C ALA A 10 -21.64 -3.55 -32.60
N GLN A 11 -22.87 -3.02 -32.68
CA GLN A 11 -23.15 -1.64 -32.32
C GLN A 11 -22.76 -1.37 -30.86
N GLY A 12 -22.02 -0.29 -30.60
CA GLY A 12 -21.52 0.07 -29.26
C GLY A 12 -20.12 -0.46 -28.93
N MET A 13 -19.49 -1.25 -29.81
CA MET A 13 -18.10 -1.66 -29.65
C MET A 13 -17.11 -0.53 -29.99
N THR A 14 -16.12 -0.34 -29.12
CA THR A 14 -14.96 0.52 -29.40
C THR A 14 -13.79 -0.33 -29.88
N LEU A 15 -13.21 0.02 -31.02
CA LEU A 15 -12.13 -0.73 -31.63
C LEU A 15 -10.76 -0.27 -31.13
N ILE A 16 -9.93 -1.23 -30.72
CA ILE A 16 -8.50 -1.02 -30.49
C ILE A 16 -7.78 -1.10 -31.84
N ASN A 17 -8.10 -2.14 -32.62
CA ASN A 17 -7.67 -2.36 -33.99
C ASN A 17 -8.73 -3.16 -34.78
N ALA A 18 -8.37 -3.67 -35.96
CA ALA A 18 -9.29 -4.39 -36.84
C ALA A 18 -9.77 -5.75 -36.29
N ASN A 19 -9.07 -6.33 -35.30
CA ASN A 19 -9.41 -7.64 -34.75
C ASN A 19 -9.77 -7.57 -33.27
N LEU A 20 -9.39 -6.51 -32.56
CA LEU A 20 -9.58 -6.38 -31.12
C LEU A 20 -10.40 -5.14 -30.80
N GLY A 21 -11.46 -5.32 -30.02
CA GLY A 21 -12.32 -4.25 -29.52
C GLY A 21 -12.83 -4.55 -28.13
N PHE A 22 -13.55 -3.60 -27.54
CA PHE A 22 -14.21 -3.78 -26.26
C PHE A 22 -15.60 -3.14 -26.28
N VAL A 23 -16.49 -3.68 -25.44
CA VAL A 23 -17.80 -3.13 -25.15
C VAL A 23 -17.84 -2.80 -23.67
N ARG A 24 -18.39 -1.63 -23.34
CA ARG A 24 -18.70 -1.26 -21.96
C ARG A 24 -20.19 -1.38 -21.74
N GLU A 25 -20.57 -2.22 -20.79
CA GLU A 25 -21.94 -2.37 -20.32
C GLU A 25 -21.97 -2.04 -18.83
N GLN A 26 -22.63 -0.94 -18.46
CA GLN A 26 -22.67 -0.44 -17.08
C GLN A 26 -21.26 -0.28 -16.48
N ASN A 27 -20.91 -1.12 -15.50
CA ASN A 27 -19.63 -1.16 -14.80
C ASN A 27 -18.71 -2.29 -15.27
N SER A 28 -19.06 -2.99 -16.36
CA SER A 28 -18.27 -4.08 -16.92
C SER A 28 -17.67 -3.70 -18.26
N LEU A 29 -16.41 -4.07 -18.46
CA LEU A 29 -15.66 -3.94 -19.71
C LEU A 29 -15.34 -5.33 -20.23
N THR A 30 -15.91 -5.69 -21.39
CA THR A 30 -15.65 -6.97 -22.06
C THR A 30 -14.88 -6.74 -23.35
N TYR A 31 -13.78 -7.47 -23.52
CA TYR A 31 -12.89 -7.42 -24.66
C TYR A 31 -13.19 -8.56 -25.62
N PHE A 32 -13.16 -8.27 -26.91
CA PHE A 32 -13.47 -9.21 -27.97
C PHE A 32 -12.33 -9.29 -28.97
N TYR A 33 -11.94 -10.50 -29.34
CA TYR A 33 -11.09 -10.76 -30.50
C TYR A 33 -11.97 -11.32 -31.63
N GLY A 34 -12.26 -10.51 -32.64
CA GLY A 34 -13.38 -10.72 -33.55
C GLY A 34 -14.69 -10.71 -32.77
N ASN A 35 -15.41 -11.82 -32.79
CA ASN A 35 -16.68 -11.99 -32.08
C ASN A 35 -16.55 -12.81 -30.78
N LEU A 36 -15.33 -13.25 -30.43
CA LEU A 36 -15.08 -14.06 -29.25
C LEU A 36 -14.78 -13.16 -28.04
N PRO A 37 -15.57 -13.19 -26.96
CA PRO A 37 -15.20 -12.53 -25.70
C PRO A 37 -13.98 -13.24 -25.10
N VAL A 38 -12.92 -12.48 -24.84
CA VAL A 38 -11.64 -13.02 -24.33
C VAL A 38 -11.35 -12.62 -22.89
N PHE A 39 -11.83 -11.45 -22.46
CA PHE A 39 -11.67 -10.98 -21.09
C PHE A 39 -12.85 -10.10 -20.66
N THR A 40 -13.13 -10.09 -19.37
CA THR A 40 -14.06 -9.14 -18.74
C THR A 40 -13.47 -8.67 -17.41
N HIS A 41 -13.62 -7.38 -17.09
CA HIS A 41 -13.33 -6.87 -15.76
C HIS A 41 -14.23 -5.68 -15.43
N ASP A 42 -14.28 -5.34 -14.15
CA ASP A 42 -14.97 -4.13 -13.68
C ASP A 42 -14.22 -2.86 -14.12
N VAL A 43 -14.93 -1.80 -14.49
CA VAL A 43 -14.34 -0.55 -14.99
C VAL A 43 -13.35 0.07 -13.99
N ASP A 44 -13.56 -0.13 -12.69
CA ASP A 44 -12.69 0.36 -11.61
C ASP A 44 -11.53 -0.59 -11.28
N ASP A 45 -11.53 -1.82 -11.82
CA ASP A 45 -10.41 -2.76 -11.68
C ASP A 45 -9.25 -2.42 -12.64
N VAL A 46 -8.51 -1.38 -12.23
CA VAL A 46 -7.31 -0.93 -12.94
C VAL A 46 -6.21 -2.00 -12.98
N ARG A 47 -6.17 -2.95 -12.03
CA ARG A 47 -5.13 -4.00 -12.02
C ARG A 47 -5.39 -4.99 -13.16
N SER A 48 -6.64 -5.44 -13.29
CA SER A 48 -7.06 -6.31 -14.40
C SER A 48 -6.90 -5.61 -15.74
N PHE A 49 -7.31 -4.34 -15.87
CA PHE A 49 -7.08 -3.55 -17.10
C PHE A 49 -5.60 -3.58 -17.54
N ARG A 50 -4.67 -3.30 -16.61
CA ARG A 50 -3.23 -3.27 -16.91
C ARG A 50 -2.69 -4.64 -17.29
N MET A 51 -3.16 -5.69 -16.63
CA MET A 51 -2.77 -7.07 -16.91
C MET A 51 -3.24 -7.49 -18.31
N ILE A 52 -4.53 -7.32 -18.60
CA ILE A 52 -5.17 -7.72 -19.87
C ILE A 52 -4.53 -6.98 -21.05
N THR A 53 -4.39 -5.65 -20.95
CA THR A 53 -3.78 -4.86 -22.04
C THR A 53 -2.31 -5.18 -22.25
N SER A 54 -1.57 -5.52 -21.18
CA SER A 54 -0.20 -6.03 -21.32
C SER A 54 -0.18 -7.37 -22.06
N GLN A 55 -1.11 -8.27 -21.74
CA GLN A 55 -1.21 -9.57 -22.39
C GLN A 55 -1.53 -9.46 -23.88
N PHE A 56 -2.43 -8.54 -24.29
CA PHE A 56 -2.68 -8.29 -25.71
C PHE A 56 -1.42 -7.89 -26.47
N TYR A 57 -0.54 -7.09 -25.87
CA TYR A 57 0.73 -6.75 -26.50
C TYR A 57 1.70 -7.93 -26.54
N ILE A 58 1.83 -8.68 -25.44
CA ILE A 58 2.74 -9.82 -25.36
C ILE A 58 2.35 -10.93 -26.35
N ASN A 59 1.06 -11.17 -26.53
CA ASN A 59 0.54 -12.17 -27.46
C ASN A 59 0.45 -11.66 -28.92
N GLY A 60 0.79 -10.39 -29.16
CA GLY A 60 0.75 -9.78 -30.50
C GLY A 60 -0.64 -9.39 -31.01
N SER A 61 -1.68 -9.47 -30.18
CA SER A 61 -3.06 -9.09 -30.54
C SER A 61 -3.26 -7.58 -30.69
N ALA A 62 -2.41 -6.76 -30.07
CA ALA A 62 -2.44 -5.30 -30.21
C ALA A 62 -1.05 -4.66 -30.05
N LYS A 63 -0.81 -3.53 -30.70
CA LYS A 63 0.37 -2.70 -30.49
C LYS A 63 0.17 -1.78 -29.28
N GLN A 64 1.26 -1.41 -28.59
CA GLN A 64 1.18 -0.46 -27.47
C GLN A 64 0.56 0.89 -27.89
N SER A 65 0.84 1.36 -29.12
CA SER A 65 0.25 2.58 -29.67
C SER A 65 -1.26 2.48 -29.86
N GLU A 66 -1.77 1.31 -30.25
CA GLU A 66 -3.21 1.05 -30.40
C GLU A 66 -3.90 1.09 -29.03
N ILE A 67 -3.29 0.46 -28.02
CA ILE A 67 -3.77 0.49 -26.63
C ILE A 67 -3.79 1.93 -26.10
N CYS A 68 -2.71 2.70 -26.31
CA CYS A 68 -2.63 4.09 -25.88
C CYS A 68 -3.74 4.93 -26.51
N ARG A 69 -3.95 4.78 -27.82
CA ARG A 69 -4.98 5.53 -28.57
C ARG A 69 -6.39 5.15 -28.11
N ALA A 70 -6.68 3.87 -27.94
CA ALA A 70 -8.02 3.39 -27.61
C ALA A 70 -8.46 3.75 -26.19
N PHE A 71 -7.53 3.73 -25.23
CA PHE A 71 -7.83 3.96 -23.81
C PHE A 71 -7.39 5.32 -23.27
N GLY A 72 -6.73 6.16 -24.10
CA GLY A 72 -6.21 7.47 -23.67
C GLY A 72 -5.12 7.37 -22.60
N VAL A 73 -4.41 6.25 -22.52
CA VAL A 73 -3.35 6.02 -21.52
C VAL A 73 -1.98 6.43 -22.05
N SER A 74 -1.09 6.87 -21.16
CA SER A 74 0.25 7.29 -21.57
C SER A 74 1.10 6.10 -22.08
N PRO A 75 1.96 6.31 -23.10
CA PRO A 75 2.89 5.27 -23.56
C PRO A 75 3.85 4.77 -22.48
N ILE A 76 4.26 5.65 -21.55
CA ILE A 76 5.14 5.30 -20.45
C ILE A 76 4.44 4.32 -19.49
N SER A 77 3.16 4.55 -19.20
CA SER A 77 2.36 3.64 -18.36
C SER A 77 2.26 2.26 -19.01
N VAL A 78 1.92 2.18 -20.29
CA VAL A 78 1.83 0.90 -21.02
C VAL A 78 3.16 0.15 -21.01
N LYS A 79 4.27 0.84 -21.29
CA LYS A 79 5.62 0.24 -21.22
C LYS A 79 5.93 -0.35 -19.84
N ARG A 80 5.54 0.34 -18.76
CA ARG A 80 5.74 -0.14 -17.38
C ARG A 80 4.94 -1.41 -17.09
N TYR A 81 3.68 -1.47 -17.52
CA TYR A 81 2.82 -2.64 -17.33
C TYR A 81 3.33 -3.84 -18.13
N VAL A 82 3.70 -3.63 -19.39
CA VAL A 82 4.32 -4.67 -20.23
C VAL A 82 5.62 -5.20 -19.60
N LYS A 83 6.46 -4.31 -19.07
CA LYS A 83 7.69 -4.72 -18.35
C LYS A 83 7.35 -5.57 -17.12
N LEU A 84 6.37 -5.15 -16.31
CA LEU A 84 5.91 -5.89 -15.14
C LEU A 84 5.42 -7.29 -15.53
N TYR A 85 4.61 -7.41 -16.58
CA TYR A 85 4.13 -8.70 -17.08
C TYR A 85 5.30 -9.61 -17.49
N ARG A 86 6.31 -9.08 -18.20
CA ARG A 86 7.48 -9.87 -18.61
C ARG A 86 8.33 -10.36 -17.45
N GLN A 87 8.42 -9.57 -16.37
CA GLN A 87 9.31 -9.86 -15.25
C GLN A 87 8.64 -10.72 -14.17
N ASN A 88 7.36 -10.49 -13.92
CA ASN A 88 6.63 -11.04 -12.77
C ASN A 88 5.36 -11.80 -13.19
N GLY A 89 5.08 -11.89 -14.49
CA GLY A 89 3.85 -12.50 -15.00
C GLY A 89 2.59 -11.78 -14.52
N ILE A 90 1.50 -12.55 -14.44
CA ILE A 90 0.20 -12.06 -13.95
C ILE A 90 0.28 -11.68 -12.47
N ALA A 91 1.02 -12.46 -11.66
CA ALA A 91 1.15 -12.24 -10.22
C ALA A 91 1.62 -10.82 -9.87
N GLY A 92 2.53 -10.26 -10.67
CA GLY A 92 3.07 -8.91 -10.47
C GLY A 92 2.01 -7.79 -10.43
N PHE A 93 0.84 -7.96 -11.05
CA PHE A 93 -0.23 -6.96 -11.01
C PHE A 93 -1.07 -6.99 -9.73
N PHE A 94 -1.05 -8.11 -9.02
CA PHE A 94 -1.88 -8.36 -7.85
C PHE A 94 -1.07 -8.41 -6.55
N GLU A 95 0.26 -8.48 -6.64
CA GLU A 95 1.13 -8.34 -5.48
C GLU A 95 0.97 -6.99 -4.78
N PRO A 96 1.03 -6.96 -3.43
CA PRO A 96 1.07 -5.72 -2.68
C PRO A 96 2.24 -4.84 -3.15
N PRO A 97 2.04 -3.52 -3.31
CA PRO A 97 3.13 -2.64 -3.70
C PRO A 97 4.32 -2.76 -2.74
N ARG A 98 5.52 -2.90 -3.28
CA ARG A 98 6.76 -2.78 -2.50
C ARG A 98 6.87 -1.36 -1.95
N ARG A 99 6.44 -1.17 -0.71
CA ARG A 99 6.66 0.07 0.03
C ARG A 99 8.10 0.07 0.51
N ARG A 100 8.81 1.19 0.32
CA ARG A 100 10.11 1.37 0.99
C ARG A 100 9.86 1.31 2.49
N GLY A 101 10.68 0.53 3.19
CA GLY A 101 10.65 0.47 4.65
C GLY A 101 10.94 1.85 5.26
N ALA A 102 10.68 1.99 6.56
CA ALA A 102 11.03 3.21 7.26
C ALA A 102 12.55 3.40 7.23
N ALA A 103 13.03 4.41 6.50
CA ALA A 103 14.46 4.68 6.37
C ALA A 103 15.10 5.12 7.70
N VAL A 104 14.30 5.68 8.59
CA VAL A 104 14.75 6.30 9.84
C VAL A 104 14.41 5.45 11.06
N LEU A 105 13.17 4.96 11.17
CA LEU A 105 12.72 4.09 12.26
C LEU A 105 12.91 2.62 11.88
N THR A 106 14.17 2.20 11.74
CA THR A 106 14.51 0.79 11.56
C THR A 106 14.23 0.00 12.85
N PRO A 107 14.15 -1.34 12.79
CA PRO A 107 13.95 -2.16 13.99
C PRO A 107 14.99 -1.92 15.08
N ASP A 108 16.26 -1.69 14.71
CA ASP A 108 17.33 -1.40 15.66
C ASP A 108 17.17 -0.02 16.30
N VAL A 109 16.78 0.98 15.52
CA VAL A 109 16.50 2.33 16.05
C VAL A 109 15.28 2.32 16.98
N LEU A 110 14.26 1.51 16.68
CA LEU A 110 13.11 1.34 17.56
C LEU A 110 13.49 0.68 18.88
N ARG A 111 14.34 -0.36 18.85
CA ARG A 111 14.89 -1.00 20.05
C ARG A 111 15.66 0.01 20.90
N ALA A 112 16.62 0.72 20.31
CA ALA A 112 17.39 1.73 21.03
C ALA A 112 16.50 2.84 21.63
N ALA A 113 15.46 3.27 20.91
CA ALA A 113 14.49 4.23 21.41
C ALA A 113 13.68 3.67 22.59
N HIS A 114 13.28 2.39 22.56
CA HIS A 114 12.61 1.73 23.68
C HIS A 114 13.51 1.68 24.92
N ASP A 115 14.76 1.24 24.78
CA ASP A 115 15.71 1.18 25.90
C ASP A 115 15.87 2.55 26.58
N LEU A 116 16.00 3.62 25.78
CA LEU A 116 16.10 4.99 26.28
C LEU A 116 14.80 5.49 26.92
N PHE A 117 13.62 5.08 26.44
CA PHE A 117 12.36 5.38 27.10
C PHE A 117 12.17 4.60 28.41
N ASP A 118 12.71 3.38 28.50
CA ASP A 118 12.70 2.55 29.71
C ASP A 118 13.62 3.11 30.80
N GLU A 119 14.73 3.75 30.40
CA GLU A 119 15.57 4.58 31.27
C GLU A 119 14.85 5.87 31.76
N GLY A 120 13.68 6.18 31.21
CA GLY A 120 12.85 7.32 31.62
C GLY A 120 13.18 8.64 30.94
N LEU A 121 13.97 8.63 29.86
CA LEU A 121 14.28 9.84 29.10
C LEU A 121 13.05 10.38 28.37
N GLU A 122 13.00 11.72 28.24
CA GLU A 122 11.94 12.38 27.50
C GLU A 122 12.20 12.35 25.99
N THR A 123 11.13 12.52 25.20
CA THR A 123 11.18 12.35 23.73
C THR A 123 12.22 13.26 23.05
N GLY A 124 12.48 14.45 23.58
CA GLY A 124 13.50 15.35 23.06
C GLY A 124 14.94 14.85 23.30
N GLU A 125 15.18 14.20 24.44
CA GLU A 125 16.49 13.67 24.81
C GLU A 125 16.79 12.40 24.02
N VAL A 126 15.80 11.51 23.88
CA VAL A 126 15.90 10.33 23.00
C VAL A 126 16.15 10.74 21.55
N ALA A 127 15.47 11.80 21.08
CA ALA A 127 15.68 12.35 19.74
C ALA A 127 17.12 12.83 19.54
N ALA A 128 17.66 13.62 20.47
CA ALA A 128 19.02 14.11 20.40
C ALA A 128 20.05 12.97 20.43
N ARG A 129 19.82 11.94 21.26
CA ARG A 129 20.76 10.82 21.45
C ARG A 129 20.81 9.86 20.27
N LEU A 130 19.71 9.73 19.55
CA LEU A 130 19.61 8.91 18.34
C LEU A 130 19.82 9.70 17.04
N ASP A 131 20.14 10.99 17.13
CA ASP A 131 20.22 11.93 16.00
C ASP A 131 18.95 11.91 15.11
N LEU A 132 17.79 11.96 15.77
CA LEU A 132 16.47 11.92 15.15
C LEU A 132 15.71 13.23 15.37
N LEU A 133 14.81 13.55 14.45
CA LEU A 133 13.82 14.60 14.69
C LEU A 133 12.84 14.15 15.78
N ALA A 134 12.62 14.99 16.79
CA ALA A 134 11.65 14.72 17.86
C ALA A 134 10.22 14.48 17.32
N ASP A 135 9.87 15.11 16.19
CA ASP A 135 8.59 14.88 15.50
C ASP A 135 8.45 13.45 14.95
N THR A 136 9.56 12.83 14.53
CA THR A 136 9.58 11.43 14.08
C THR A 136 9.25 10.47 15.22
N LEU A 137 9.84 10.67 16.40
CA LEU A 137 9.53 9.88 17.59
C LEU A 137 8.11 10.14 18.10
N ARG A 138 7.63 11.38 18.05
CA ARG A 138 6.26 11.73 18.42
C ARG A 138 5.23 11.03 17.53
N LYS A 139 5.45 11.05 16.21
CA LYS A 139 4.60 10.32 15.24
C LYS A 139 4.66 8.81 15.47
N ALA A 140 5.83 8.27 15.83
CA ALA A 140 5.97 6.85 16.15
C ALA A 140 5.21 6.46 17.43
N LEU A 141 5.24 7.30 18.47
CA LEU A 141 4.45 7.13 19.70
C LEU A 141 2.95 7.19 19.41
N GLN A 142 2.50 8.19 18.64
CA GLN A 142 1.08 8.31 18.24
C GLN A 142 0.60 7.14 17.39
N ALA A 143 1.46 6.62 16.51
CA ALA A 143 1.16 5.45 15.69
C ALA A 143 1.27 4.13 16.46
N GLY A 144 1.57 4.15 17.77
CA GLY A 144 1.72 2.95 18.60
C GLY A 144 2.95 2.09 18.26
N LYS A 145 3.92 2.64 17.53
CA LYS A 145 5.17 1.95 17.18
C LYS A 145 6.24 2.04 18.26
N LEU A 146 6.10 3.00 19.17
CA LEU A 146 6.90 3.18 20.37
C LEU A 146 5.94 3.31 21.55
N HIS A 147 6.36 2.85 22.71
CA HIS A 147 5.62 2.98 23.96
C HIS A 147 6.53 3.64 24.99
N LYS A 148 6.00 4.63 25.72
CA LYS A 148 6.62 5.10 26.95
C LYS A 148 6.09 4.23 28.09
N PRO A 149 6.95 3.61 28.91
CA PRO A 149 6.48 2.93 30.10
C PRO A 149 5.76 3.94 31.00
N LEU A 150 4.60 3.53 31.55
CA LEU A 150 3.91 4.30 32.57
C LEU A 150 4.86 4.48 33.74
N LYS A 151 5.21 5.74 34.02
CA LYS A 151 6.09 6.12 35.13
C LYS A 151 5.61 5.37 36.39
N LYS A 152 6.38 4.40 36.88
CA LYS A 152 6.12 3.78 38.18
C LYS A 152 6.23 4.90 39.21
N THR A 153 5.09 5.33 39.74
CA THR A 153 5.05 6.21 40.90
C THR A 153 5.73 5.47 42.05
N ALA A 154 6.98 5.84 42.33
CA ALA A 154 7.68 5.39 43.51
C ALA A 154 6.85 5.82 44.74
N ARG A 155 6.23 4.84 45.40
CA ARG A 155 5.47 5.01 46.64
C ARG A 155 6.44 5.57 47.68
N LYS A 156 6.27 6.82 48.10
CA LYS A 156 7.05 7.42 49.19
C LYS A 156 6.89 6.55 50.46
N PRO A 157 7.96 6.22 51.19
CA PRO A 157 7.83 5.51 52.46
C PRO A 157 7.12 6.40 53.48
N GLU A 158 6.08 5.87 54.12
CA GLU A 158 5.40 6.50 55.25
C GLU A 158 6.38 6.62 56.42
N VAL A 159 6.68 7.86 56.81
CA VAL A 159 7.48 8.15 57.99
C VAL A 159 6.56 8.02 59.21
N SER A 160 6.82 6.98 60.01
CA SER A 160 6.25 6.77 61.34
C SER A 160 6.49 8.01 62.22
N SER A 161 5.43 8.76 62.54
CA SER A 161 5.44 9.77 63.58
C SER A 161 4.77 9.19 64.83
N GLN A 162 5.60 8.60 65.71
CA GLN A 162 5.23 8.38 67.11
C GLN A 162 5.06 9.74 67.79
N ARG A 163 3.89 10.03 68.38
CA ARG A 163 3.79 10.97 69.51
C ARG A 163 2.59 10.63 70.41
N ALA A 164 2.97 10.12 71.57
CA ALA A 164 2.35 10.18 72.90
C ALA A 164 0.99 10.86 73.06
N ALA A 165 0.03 10.13 73.64
CA ALA A 165 -0.94 10.67 74.57
C ALA A 165 -0.97 9.79 75.82
N LYS A 166 -0.71 10.45 76.95
CA LYS A 166 -0.57 9.92 78.31
C LYS A 166 -1.96 9.70 78.93
N ALA A 167 -1.98 8.79 79.89
CA ALA A 167 -3.06 8.42 80.80
C ALA A 167 -3.91 9.56 81.38
N SER A 168 -5.20 9.27 81.59
CA SER A 168 -5.88 9.57 82.85
C SER A 168 -7.12 8.67 83.01
N GLU A 169 -7.17 8.03 84.18
CA GLU A 169 -8.11 7.03 84.67
C GLU A 169 -9.53 7.60 84.98
N THR A 170 -10.51 6.71 84.82
CA THR A 170 -11.81 6.42 85.51
C THR A 170 -12.27 7.25 86.73
N PRO A 171 -13.55 7.13 87.20
CA PRO A 171 -14.51 6.01 87.09
C PRO A 171 -15.65 6.21 86.08
#